data_AF-D3B635-F1
#
_entry.id   AF-D3B635-F1
#
_cell.length_a   1.000
_cell.length_b   1.000
_cell.length_c   1.000
_cell.angle_alpha   90.00
_cell.angle_beta   90.00
_cell.angle_gamma   90.00
#
_symmetry.space_group_name_H-M   'P 1'
#
loop_
_entity.id
_entity.type
_entity.pdbx_description
1 polymer ?
#
loop_
_entity_poly.entity_id
_entity_poly.type
_entity_poly.pdbx_seq_one_letter_code
_entity_poly.pdbx_strand_id
1 'polypeptide(L)'
;MENKQQIYLNAIGINANDTDALYELAMTLDIDSNNDQKTILMPSGESMNKEQLLLKIIDINPNHSKAYHKLSVALNDEHSSIILPSGQSMTEKQLLLKSIECNPYNFGAYSNLATTLSEGESITLNNGQSMTQQQLYLKVIECDPTISNPYYNLAITLSRGESITLNNGQTMTEKQLFAKAIECGPNIPHLYVNFAETLYVNETFTLHNGVTMTKQQLLLEANKLDNTQSWVYKDIGLTLLNNKQTITLPNGEQLTRRQLLQKARE
;
A
#
# COMPACT_ATOMS: atom_id res chain seq x y z
N MET A 1 32.50 -7.26 4.11
CA MET A 1 31.20 -6.65 4.49
C MET A 1 30.36 -7.79 5.04
N GLU A 2 30.03 -7.79 6.33
CA GLU A 2 29.23 -8.87 6.90
C GLU A 2 27.83 -8.89 6.26
N ASN A 3 27.33 -10.09 5.96
CA ASN A 3 25.95 -10.29 5.54
C ASN A 3 25.03 -9.73 6.64
N LYS A 4 24.01 -8.93 6.29
CA LYS A 4 23.05 -8.36 7.26
C LYS A 4 22.47 -9.41 8.20
N GLN A 5 22.21 -10.63 7.70
CA GLN A 5 21.75 -11.75 8.51
C GLN A 5 22.75 -12.13 9.62
N GLN A 6 24.05 -12.14 9.30
CA GLN A 6 25.08 -12.49 10.27
C GLN A 6 25.18 -11.47 11.40
N ILE A 7 24.95 -10.19 11.10
CA ILE A 7 24.93 -9.11 12.12
C ILE A 7 23.82 -9.40 13.14
N TYR A 8 22.61 -9.70 12.67
CA TYR A 8 21.48 -10.00 13.55
C TYR A 8 21.67 -11.33 14.29
N LEU A 9 22.20 -12.37 13.64
CA LEU A 9 22.55 -13.63 14.30
C LEU A 9 23.59 -13.45 15.41
N ASN A 10 24.60 -12.61 15.19
CA ASN A 10 25.61 -12.29 16.22
C ASN A 10 24.96 -11.56 17.41
N ALA A 11 24.09 -10.58 17.15
CA ALA A 11 23.34 -9.88 18.19
C ALA A 11 22.45 -10.84 19.00
N ILE A 12 21.74 -11.75 18.34
CA ILE A 12 20.92 -12.80 18.98
C ILE A 12 21.79 -13.79 19.78
N GLY A 13 23.01 -14.08 19.31
CA GLY A 13 23.97 -14.90 20.03
C GLY A 13 24.45 -14.25 21.35
N ILE A 14 24.49 -12.92 21.41
CA ILE A 14 24.80 -12.15 22.62
C ILE A 14 23.56 -12.05 23.52
N ASN A 15 22.38 -11.77 22.93
CA ASN A 15 21.11 -11.67 23.62
C ASN A 15 20.00 -12.39 22.83
N ALA A 16 19.65 -13.60 23.26
CA ALA A 16 18.63 -14.41 22.60
C ALA A 16 17.21 -13.79 22.61
N ASN A 17 17.00 -12.80 23.49
CA ASN A 17 15.73 -12.09 23.65
C ASN A 17 15.72 -10.70 22.99
N ASP A 18 16.71 -10.38 22.14
CA ASP A 18 16.74 -9.14 21.37
C ASP A 18 15.64 -9.18 20.29
N THR A 19 14.48 -8.60 20.61
CA THR A 19 13.31 -8.59 19.71
C THR A 19 13.54 -7.77 18.46
N ASP A 20 14.37 -6.74 18.52
CA ASP A 20 14.68 -5.92 17.36
C ASP A 20 15.56 -6.70 16.38
N ALA A 21 16.62 -7.37 16.88
CA ALA A 21 17.46 -8.23 16.06
C ALA A 21 16.68 -9.42 15.48
N LEU A 22 15.80 -10.05 16.28
CA LEU A 22 14.92 -11.12 15.80
C LEU A 22 13.96 -10.61 14.70
N TYR A 23 13.38 -9.43 14.89
CA TYR A 23 12.46 -8.83 13.91
C TYR A 23 13.17 -8.52 12.60
N GLU A 24 14.32 -7.85 12.67
CA GLU A 24 15.12 -7.52 11.49
C GLU A 24 15.60 -8.78 10.77
N LEU A 25 16.00 -9.82 11.51
CA LEU A 25 16.33 -11.13 10.93
C LEU A 25 15.13 -11.72 10.19
N ALA A 26 13.95 -11.73 10.80
CA ALA A 26 12.71 -12.22 10.18
C ALA A 26 12.36 -11.43 8.90
N MET A 27 12.66 -10.13 8.84
CA MET A 27 12.44 -9.31 7.65
C MET A 27 13.43 -9.62 6.52
N THR A 28 14.59 -10.24 6.80
CA THR A 28 15.49 -10.72 5.74
C THR A 28 15.03 -12.02 5.08
N LEU A 29 14.09 -12.73 5.70
CA LEU A 29 13.53 -13.98 5.19
C LEU A 29 12.37 -13.64 4.27
N ASP A 30 12.65 -13.50 2.98
CA ASP A 30 11.61 -13.43 1.95
C ASP A 30 11.14 -14.83 1.53
N ILE A 31 9.90 -14.91 1.02
CA ILE A 31 9.41 -16.07 0.29
C ILE A 31 10.34 -16.27 -0.92
N ASP A 32 10.87 -17.48 -1.12
CA ASP A 32 11.69 -17.74 -2.30
C ASP A 32 10.82 -17.87 -3.56
N SER A 33 11.45 -17.91 -4.73
CA SER A 33 10.77 -18.05 -6.02
C SER A 33 9.97 -19.35 -6.18
N ASN A 34 10.07 -20.30 -5.25
CA ASN A 34 9.34 -21.57 -5.23
C ASN A 34 8.20 -21.59 -4.20
N ASN A 35 7.91 -20.46 -3.56
CA ASN A 35 6.90 -20.34 -2.51
C ASN A 35 7.23 -21.11 -1.22
N ASP A 36 8.48 -21.58 -1.06
CA ASP A 36 8.92 -22.23 0.17
C ASP A 36 9.31 -21.18 1.21
N GLN A 37 8.87 -21.38 2.46
CA GLN A 37 9.27 -20.50 3.55
C GLN A 37 10.77 -20.69 3.84
N LYS A 38 11.56 -19.66 3.53
CA LYS A 38 13.00 -19.66 3.87
C LYS A 38 13.18 -19.83 5.38
N THR A 39 14.10 -20.72 5.74
CA THR A 39 14.52 -20.97 7.12
C THR A 39 15.94 -20.49 7.35
N ILE A 40 16.28 -20.24 8.62
CA ILE A 40 17.62 -19.84 9.05
C ILE A 40 18.02 -20.61 10.31
N LEU A 41 19.29 -21.03 10.37
CA LEU A 41 19.85 -21.70 11.54
C LEU A 41 20.17 -20.66 12.62
N MET A 42 19.49 -20.77 13.76
CA MET A 42 19.68 -19.90 14.92
C MET A 42 20.94 -20.27 15.71
N PRO A 43 21.49 -19.35 16.53
CA PRO A 43 22.61 -19.67 17.42
C PRO A 43 22.32 -20.81 18.42
N SER A 44 21.04 -21.07 18.72
CA SER A 44 20.60 -22.22 19.53
C SER A 44 20.70 -23.57 18.81
N GLY A 45 20.95 -23.57 17.50
CA GLY A 45 20.96 -24.77 16.64
C GLY A 45 19.59 -25.12 16.05
N GLU A 46 18.54 -24.38 16.39
CA GLU A 46 17.19 -24.56 15.81
C GLU A 46 17.10 -23.86 14.45
N SER A 47 16.44 -24.50 13.47
CA SER A 47 16.08 -23.84 12.22
C SER A 47 14.73 -23.16 12.36
N MET A 48 14.66 -21.86 12.06
CA MET A 48 13.42 -21.08 12.17
C MET A 48 13.06 -20.40 10.86
N ASN A 49 11.77 -20.38 10.50
CA ASN A 49 11.23 -19.53 9.44
C ASN A 49 10.79 -18.16 9.99
N LYS A 50 10.30 -17.29 9.09
CA LYS A 50 9.79 -15.96 9.44
C LYS A 50 8.65 -15.99 10.45
N GLU A 51 7.69 -16.88 10.27
CA GLU A 51 6.53 -17.01 11.15
C GLU A 51 6.96 -17.38 12.58
N GLN A 52 7.81 -18.39 12.72
CA GLN A 52 8.36 -18.87 13.99
C GLN A 52 9.16 -17.79 14.70
N LEU A 53 9.95 -16.99 13.97
CA LEU A 53 10.65 -15.82 14.53
C LEU A 53 9.65 -14.78 15.05
N LEU A 54 8.59 -14.48 14.30
CA LEU A 54 7.56 -13.52 14.72
C LEU A 54 6.76 -14.02 15.94
N LEU A 55 6.45 -15.32 16.02
CA LEU A 55 5.83 -15.93 17.20
C LEU A 55 6.75 -15.86 18.41
N LYS A 56 8.06 -16.13 18.24
CA LYS A 56 9.06 -15.99 19.30
C LYS A 56 9.17 -14.55 19.81
N ILE A 57 9.11 -13.56 18.91
CA ILE A 57 9.09 -12.14 19.28
C ILE A 57 7.88 -11.81 20.14
N ILE A 58 6.70 -12.36 19.82
CA ILE A 58 5.47 -12.16 20.60
C ILE A 58 5.56 -12.85 21.96
N ASP A 59 6.17 -14.03 22.05
CA ASP A 59 6.41 -14.73 23.32
C ASP A 59 7.28 -13.88 24.26
N ILE A 60 8.37 -13.30 23.72
CA ILE A 60 9.29 -12.43 24.47
C ILE A 60 8.65 -11.09 24.81
N ASN A 61 7.94 -10.48 23.85
CA ASN A 61 7.29 -9.18 23.97
C ASN A 61 5.85 -9.23 23.43
N PRO A 62 4.86 -9.50 24.30
CA PRO A 62 3.45 -9.55 23.92
C PRO A 62 2.86 -8.23 23.43
N ASN A 63 3.61 -7.12 23.50
CA ASN A 63 3.20 -5.81 23.00
C ASN A 63 3.96 -5.41 21.70
N HIS A 64 4.60 -6.37 21.01
CA HIS A 64 5.36 -6.08 19.79
C HIS A 64 4.46 -5.87 18.57
N SER A 65 3.92 -4.65 18.42
CA SER A 65 2.96 -4.28 17.37
C SER A 65 3.37 -4.70 15.96
N LYS A 66 4.63 -4.51 15.56
CA LYS A 66 5.12 -4.86 14.22
C LYS A 66 5.09 -6.36 13.95
N ALA A 67 5.22 -7.19 14.99
CA ALA A 67 5.20 -8.65 14.83
C ALA A 67 3.78 -9.14 14.52
N TYR A 68 2.79 -8.65 15.29
CA TYR A 68 1.38 -8.89 15.00
C TYR A 68 0.97 -8.46 13.59
N HIS A 69 1.40 -7.26 13.15
CA HIS A 69 1.12 -6.79 11.79
C HIS A 69 1.76 -7.67 10.72
N LYS A 70 3.01 -8.11 10.91
CA LYS A 70 3.67 -8.98 9.94
C LYS A 70 3.08 -10.39 9.90
N LEU A 71 2.64 -10.93 11.04
CA LEU A 71 1.88 -12.18 11.06
C LEU A 71 0.55 -12.05 10.32
N SER A 72 -0.17 -10.93 10.48
CA SER A 72 -1.45 -10.75 9.77
C SER A 72 -1.25 -10.77 8.26
N VAL A 73 -0.20 -10.13 7.75
CA VAL A 73 0.17 -10.15 6.32
C VAL A 73 0.64 -11.53 5.84
N ALA A 74 1.16 -12.36 6.74
CA ALA A 74 1.62 -13.71 6.41
C ALA A 74 0.47 -14.73 6.33
N LEU A 75 -0.68 -14.46 6.94
CA LEU A 75 -1.84 -15.39 6.98
C LEU A 75 -2.63 -15.49 5.66
N ASN A 76 -2.06 -15.09 4.52
CA ASN A 76 -2.77 -15.12 3.24
C ASN A 76 -3.16 -16.56 2.82
N ASP A 77 -4.34 -16.70 2.21
CA ASP A 77 -5.03 -17.83 1.54
C ASP A 77 -4.94 -19.28 2.08
N GLU A 78 -3.86 -19.68 2.75
CA GLU A 78 -3.64 -21.05 3.24
C GLU A 78 -4.15 -21.26 4.66
N HIS A 79 -4.25 -20.21 5.49
CA HIS A 79 -4.60 -20.31 6.90
C HIS A 79 -5.61 -19.23 7.33
N SER A 80 -6.72 -19.65 7.93
CA SER A 80 -7.74 -18.72 8.45
C SER A 80 -7.36 -18.09 9.80
N SER A 81 -6.37 -18.66 10.51
CA SER A 81 -5.90 -18.21 11.82
C SER A 81 -4.54 -18.80 12.18
N ILE A 82 -3.84 -18.17 13.12
CA ILE A 82 -2.59 -18.65 13.72
C ILE A 82 -2.73 -18.85 15.23
N ILE A 83 -2.07 -19.86 15.79
CA ILE A 83 -2.02 -20.09 17.23
C ILE A 83 -0.79 -19.35 17.79
N LEU A 84 -1.03 -18.43 18.72
CA LEU A 84 0.02 -17.71 19.44
C LEU A 84 0.70 -18.58 20.51
N PRO A 85 1.88 -18.19 21.02
CA PRO A 85 2.53 -18.86 22.15
C PRO A 85 1.64 -18.97 23.40
N SER A 86 0.71 -18.05 23.58
CA SER A 86 -0.31 -18.08 24.64
C SER A 86 -1.36 -19.19 24.49
N GLY A 87 -1.37 -19.90 23.36
CA GLY A 87 -2.41 -20.87 22.98
C GLY A 87 -3.65 -20.25 22.34
N GLN A 88 -3.72 -18.91 22.23
CA GLN A 88 -4.83 -18.22 21.59
C GLN A 88 -4.75 -18.33 20.06
N SER A 89 -5.84 -18.76 19.42
CA SER A 89 -5.99 -18.66 17.96
C SER A 89 -6.45 -17.25 17.55
N MET A 90 -5.79 -16.66 16.57
CA MET A 90 -6.10 -15.33 16.05
C MET A 90 -6.17 -15.31 14.52
N THR A 91 -7.23 -14.71 14.00
CA THR A 91 -7.43 -14.38 12.59
C THR A 91 -6.61 -13.15 12.16
N GLU A 92 -6.50 -12.90 10.86
CA GLU A 92 -5.88 -11.68 10.31
C GLU A 92 -6.44 -10.40 10.95
N LYS A 93 -7.77 -10.22 10.96
CA LYS A 93 -8.43 -9.04 11.55
C LYS A 93 -8.07 -8.89 13.04
N GLN A 94 -8.03 -9.98 13.80
CA GLN A 94 -7.67 -9.94 15.22
C GLN A 94 -6.20 -9.55 15.43
N LEU A 95 -5.27 -10.03 14.58
CA LEU A 95 -3.87 -9.64 14.65
C LEU A 95 -3.67 -8.15 14.31
N LEU A 96 -4.38 -7.63 13.31
CA LEU A 96 -4.37 -6.20 12.98
C LEU A 96 -4.88 -5.34 14.14
N LEU A 97 -5.99 -5.73 14.76
CA LEU A 97 -6.53 -5.07 15.95
C LEU A 97 -5.54 -5.09 17.12
N LYS A 98 -4.91 -6.24 17.37
CA LYS A 98 -3.90 -6.36 18.43
C LYS A 98 -2.65 -5.53 18.12
N SER A 99 -2.25 -5.44 16.85
CA SER A 99 -1.16 -4.57 16.42
C SER A 99 -1.43 -3.09 16.73
N ILE A 100 -2.65 -2.62 16.47
CA ILE A 100 -3.09 -1.25 16.79
C ILE A 100 -3.17 -1.03 18.31
N GLU A 101 -3.68 -2.01 19.07
CA GLU A 101 -3.70 -1.96 20.54
C GLU A 101 -2.28 -1.81 21.11
N CYS A 102 -1.32 -2.57 20.57
CA CYS A 102 0.08 -2.53 20.99
C CYS A 102 0.78 -1.22 20.60
N ASN A 103 0.46 -0.64 19.44
CA ASN A 103 0.96 0.65 19.00
C ASN A 103 -0.10 1.40 18.16
N PRO A 104 -0.75 2.44 18.73
CA PRO A 104 -1.75 3.24 18.05
C PRO A 104 -1.26 4.03 16.83
N TYR A 105 0.06 4.07 16.58
CA TYR A 105 0.67 4.73 15.42
C TYR A 105 1.11 3.76 14.32
N ASN A 106 0.74 2.47 14.41
CA ASN A 106 1.04 1.51 13.35
C ASN A 106 0.10 1.73 12.13
N PHE A 107 0.48 2.67 11.26
CA PHE A 107 -0.26 3.01 10.05
C PHE A 107 -0.43 1.81 9.08
N GLY A 108 0.51 0.86 9.09
CA GLY A 108 0.42 -0.36 8.28
C GLY A 108 -0.73 -1.26 8.73
N ALA A 109 -0.96 -1.35 10.04
CA ALA A 109 -2.09 -2.10 10.58
C ALA A 109 -3.44 -1.43 10.25
N TYR A 110 -3.55 -0.10 10.38
CA TYR A 110 -4.75 0.64 9.95
C TYR A 110 -5.02 0.49 8.45
N SER A 111 -3.98 0.59 7.61
CA SER A 111 -4.12 0.47 6.16
C SER A 111 -4.68 -0.90 5.77
N ASN A 112 -4.10 -1.98 6.31
CA ASN A 112 -4.54 -3.33 6.00
C ASN A 112 -5.91 -3.62 6.61
N LEU A 113 -6.20 -3.08 7.80
CA LEU A 113 -7.53 -3.24 8.39
C LEU A 113 -8.60 -2.61 7.49
N ALA A 114 -8.33 -1.43 6.93
CA ALA A 114 -9.22 -0.76 5.98
C ALA A 114 -9.49 -1.61 4.72
N THR A 115 -8.49 -2.33 4.21
CA THR A 115 -8.66 -3.19 3.02
C THR A 115 -9.45 -4.47 3.32
N THR A 116 -9.57 -4.87 4.58
CA THR A 116 -10.40 -6.04 4.98
C THR A 116 -11.89 -5.71 5.15
N LEU A 117 -12.27 -4.44 5.04
CA LEU A 117 -13.65 -3.97 5.20
C LEU A 117 -14.32 -3.83 3.83
N SER A 118 -15.57 -4.28 3.76
CA SER A 118 -16.45 -4.01 2.62
C SER A 118 -16.99 -2.57 2.68
N GLU A 119 -17.53 -2.09 1.56
CA GLU A 119 -18.18 -0.78 1.51
C GLU A 119 -19.32 -0.69 2.55
N GLY A 120 -19.31 0.37 3.37
CA GLY A 120 -20.27 0.57 4.46
C GLY A 120 -20.02 -0.28 5.72
N GLU A 121 -19.04 -1.18 5.72
CA GLU A 121 -18.65 -1.93 6.92
C GLU A 121 -17.89 -1.02 7.90
N SER A 122 -18.05 -1.32 9.19
CA SER A 122 -17.28 -0.70 10.28
C SER A 122 -16.70 -1.79 11.17
N ILE A 123 -15.55 -1.49 11.79
CA ILE A 123 -14.92 -2.37 12.76
C ILE A 123 -14.74 -1.66 14.10
N THR A 124 -14.94 -2.40 15.19
CA THR A 124 -14.70 -1.89 16.54
C THR A 124 -13.27 -2.22 16.96
N LEU A 125 -12.48 -1.19 17.26
CA LEU A 125 -11.15 -1.31 17.84
C LEU A 125 -11.23 -1.84 19.28
N ASN A 126 -10.11 -2.37 19.80
CA ASN A 126 -10.05 -2.91 21.17
C ASN A 126 -10.30 -1.85 22.26
N ASN A 127 -10.17 -0.56 21.94
CA ASN A 127 -10.53 0.56 22.83
C ASN A 127 -12.04 0.92 22.78
N GLY A 128 -12.85 0.18 22.03
CA GLY A 128 -14.29 0.39 21.87
C GLY A 128 -14.69 1.37 20.76
N GLN A 129 -13.73 2.01 20.08
CA GLN A 129 -14.02 2.93 18.99
C GLN A 129 -14.43 2.17 17.73
N SER A 130 -15.62 2.46 17.18
CA SER A 130 -16.03 1.98 15.86
C SER A 130 -15.42 2.87 14.76
N MET A 131 -14.88 2.24 13.72
CA MET A 131 -14.23 2.92 12.60
C MET A 131 -14.69 2.35 11.26
N THR A 132 -15.03 3.23 10.32
CA THR A 132 -15.25 2.90 8.91
C THR A 132 -13.93 2.80 8.15
N GLN A 133 -13.96 2.25 6.94
CA GLN A 133 -12.82 2.23 6.03
C GLN A 133 -12.18 3.63 5.83
N GLN A 134 -13.00 4.66 5.59
CA GLN A 134 -12.52 6.04 5.46
C GLN A 134 -11.83 6.55 6.73
N GLN A 135 -12.40 6.27 7.90
CA GLN A 135 -11.80 6.68 9.18
C GLN A 135 -10.45 5.99 9.43
N LEU A 136 -10.31 4.72 9.01
CA LEU A 136 -9.04 4.01 9.08
C LEU A 136 -7.98 4.66 8.18
N TYR A 137 -8.31 5.05 6.94
CA TYR A 137 -7.38 5.80 6.08
C TYR A 137 -7.05 7.19 6.62
N LEU A 138 -8.00 7.88 7.25
CA LEU A 138 -7.72 9.14 7.97
C LEU A 138 -6.73 8.93 9.12
N LYS A 139 -6.76 7.79 9.82
CA LYS A 139 -5.74 7.45 10.83
C LYS A 139 -4.36 7.20 10.23
N VAL A 140 -4.27 6.61 9.04
CA VAL A 140 -3.00 6.48 8.32
C VAL A 140 -2.41 7.87 8.02
N ILE A 141 -3.23 8.81 7.52
CA ILE A 141 -2.83 10.20 7.24
C ILE A 141 -2.43 10.95 8.51
N GLU A 142 -3.11 10.70 9.64
CA GLU A 142 -2.73 11.26 10.94
C GLU A 142 -1.33 10.81 11.38
N CYS A 143 -1.02 9.53 11.16
CA CYS A 143 0.28 8.96 11.52
C CYS A 143 1.40 9.45 10.60
N ASP A 144 1.14 9.49 9.29
CA ASP A 144 2.08 9.99 8.28
C ASP A 144 1.32 10.60 7.08
N PRO A 145 1.29 11.94 6.97
CA PRO A 145 0.58 12.62 5.89
C PRO A 145 1.31 12.59 4.56
N THR A 146 2.51 11.98 4.47
CA THR A 146 3.33 11.89 3.26
C THR A 146 3.07 10.62 2.44
N ILE A 147 2.27 9.68 2.95
CA ILE A 147 1.94 8.44 2.26
C ILE A 147 0.85 8.68 1.22
N SER A 148 1.07 8.27 -0.03
CA SER A 148 0.12 8.45 -1.13
C SER A 148 -1.13 7.57 -1.03
N ASN A 149 -0.96 6.30 -0.63
CA ASN A 149 -1.99 5.28 -0.62
C ASN A 149 -3.29 5.65 0.14
N PRO A 150 -3.27 6.23 1.35
CA PRO A 150 -4.52 6.57 2.02
C PRO A 150 -5.29 7.69 1.32
N TYR A 151 -4.64 8.67 0.69
CA TYR A 151 -5.36 9.68 -0.10
C TYR A 151 -5.98 9.07 -1.35
N TYR A 152 -5.24 8.21 -2.05
CA TYR A 152 -5.75 7.43 -3.18
C TYR A 152 -6.96 6.59 -2.78
N ASN A 153 -6.84 5.83 -1.68
CA ASN A 153 -7.91 4.96 -1.22
C ASN A 153 -9.13 5.76 -0.73
N LEU A 154 -8.93 6.92 -0.10
CA LEU A 154 -10.04 7.83 0.21
C LEU A 154 -10.74 8.28 -1.07
N ALA A 155 -10.00 8.67 -2.11
CA ALA A 155 -10.59 9.12 -3.37
C ALA A 155 -11.52 8.08 -3.98
N ILE A 156 -11.08 6.81 -4.07
CA ILE A 156 -11.90 5.72 -4.63
C ILE A 156 -13.09 5.32 -3.76
N THR A 157 -13.09 5.68 -2.46
CA THR A 157 -14.24 5.44 -1.58
C THR A 157 -15.32 6.52 -1.67
N LEU A 158 -15.01 7.67 -2.30
CA LEU A 158 -15.97 8.76 -2.42
C LEU A 158 -16.94 8.53 -3.58
N SER A 159 -18.22 8.74 -3.32
CA SER A 159 -19.22 8.87 -4.37
C SER A 159 -19.02 10.17 -5.16
N ARG A 160 -19.54 10.19 -6.40
CA ARG A 160 -19.44 11.38 -7.26
C ARG A 160 -20.05 12.62 -6.59
N GLY A 161 -19.24 13.65 -6.38
CA GLY A 161 -19.64 14.90 -5.74
C GLY A 161 -19.54 14.89 -4.21
N GLU A 162 -19.14 13.77 -3.61
CA GLU A 162 -18.82 13.67 -2.20
C GLU A 162 -17.46 14.33 -1.90
N SER A 163 -17.26 14.65 -0.63
CA SER A 163 -16.01 15.18 -0.10
C SER A 163 -15.81 14.68 1.32
N ILE A 164 -14.55 14.53 1.73
CA ILE A 164 -14.18 14.13 3.09
C ILE A 164 -13.40 15.23 3.78
N THR A 165 -13.58 15.37 5.09
CA THR A 165 -12.80 16.31 5.91
C THR A 165 -11.64 15.56 6.57
N LEU A 166 -10.41 16.00 6.29
CA LEU A 166 -9.19 15.49 6.91
C LEU A 166 -9.09 15.93 8.38
N ASN A 167 -8.19 15.30 9.14
CA ASN A 167 -7.97 15.61 10.55
C ASN A 167 -7.49 17.06 10.80
N ASN A 168 -6.90 17.71 9.80
CA ASN A 168 -6.49 19.11 9.86
C ASN A 168 -7.64 20.10 9.55
N GLY A 169 -8.87 19.62 9.36
CA GLY A 169 -10.05 20.41 9.02
C GLY A 169 -10.21 20.73 7.53
N GLN A 170 -9.27 20.31 6.68
CA GLN A 170 -9.37 20.52 5.23
C GLN A 170 -10.38 19.55 4.62
N THR A 171 -11.42 20.08 3.98
CA THR A 171 -12.34 19.28 3.15
C THR A 171 -11.75 19.08 1.75
N MET A 172 -11.72 17.83 1.29
CA MET A 172 -11.18 17.45 -0.01
C MET A 172 -12.20 16.63 -0.80
N THR A 173 -12.37 16.99 -2.06
CA THR A 173 -13.08 16.22 -3.08
C THR A 173 -12.21 15.07 -3.60
N GLU A 174 -12.83 14.10 -4.29
CA GLU A 174 -12.14 13.01 -4.99
C GLU A 174 -10.92 13.49 -5.82
N LYS A 175 -11.09 14.52 -6.67
CA LYS A 175 -10.02 15.07 -7.52
C LYS A 175 -8.87 15.66 -6.71
N GLN A 176 -9.19 16.34 -5.61
CA GLN A 176 -8.17 16.92 -4.73
C GLN A 176 -7.40 15.81 -3.99
N LEU A 177 -8.06 14.73 -3.60
CA LEU A 177 -7.41 13.56 -3.00
C LEU A 177 -6.48 12.86 -3.97
N PHE A 178 -6.89 12.64 -5.23
CA PHE A 178 -5.99 12.11 -6.27
C PHE A 178 -4.79 13.03 -6.50
N ALA A 179 -5.00 14.34 -6.60
CA ALA A 179 -3.91 15.31 -6.72
C ALA A 179 -2.95 15.28 -5.51
N LYS A 180 -3.48 15.05 -4.30
CA LYS A 180 -2.66 14.90 -3.09
C LYS A 180 -1.90 13.58 -3.07
N ALA A 181 -2.52 12.49 -3.52
CA ALA A 181 -1.85 11.20 -3.67
C ALA A 181 -0.64 11.31 -4.62
N ILE A 182 -0.80 12.02 -5.75
CA ILE A 182 0.29 12.28 -6.70
C ILE A 182 1.39 13.17 -6.08
N GLU A 183 1.02 14.19 -5.30
CA GLU A 183 1.99 15.03 -4.57
C GLU A 183 2.87 14.18 -3.62
N CYS A 184 2.24 13.24 -2.90
CA CYS A 184 2.89 12.31 -1.99
C CYS A 184 3.69 11.21 -2.71
N GLY A 185 3.25 10.78 -3.89
CA GLY A 185 3.83 9.66 -4.64
C GLY A 185 3.93 9.94 -6.15
N PRO A 186 4.77 10.89 -6.59
CA PRO A 186 4.79 11.34 -7.98
C PRO A 186 5.35 10.31 -8.98
N ASN A 187 5.94 9.22 -8.51
CA ASN A 187 6.50 8.17 -9.35
C ASN A 187 5.59 6.94 -9.46
N ILE A 188 4.30 7.06 -9.08
CA ILE A 188 3.35 5.94 -9.05
C ILE A 188 2.37 6.06 -10.25
N PRO A 189 2.51 5.23 -11.30
CA PRO A 189 1.75 5.39 -12.55
C PRO A 189 0.23 5.35 -12.37
N HIS A 190 -0.29 4.42 -11.57
CA HIS A 190 -1.73 4.21 -11.44
C HIS A 190 -2.46 5.41 -10.79
N LEU A 191 -1.77 6.24 -10.00
CA LEU A 191 -2.36 7.46 -9.43
C LEU A 191 -2.74 8.44 -10.54
N TYR A 192 -1.89 8.59 -11.55
CA TYR A 192 -2.15 9.46 -12.69
C TYR A 192 -3.29 8.93 -13.55
N VAL A 193 -3.35 7.61 -13.77
CA VAL A 193 -4.42 7.01 -14.56
C VAL A 193 -5.76 7.18 -13.87
N ASN A 194 -5.87 6.80 -12.60
CA ASN A 194 -7.14 6.89 -11.88
C ASN A 194 -7.56 8.35 -11.69
N PHE A 195 -6.61 9.27 -11.54
CA PHE A 195 -6.94 10.69 -11.57
C PHE A 195 -7.51 11.12 -12.94
N ALA A 196 -6.91 10.67 -14.03
CA ALA A 196 -7.38 10.97 -15.38
C ALA A 196 -8.78 10.43 -15.66
N GLU A 197 -9.20 9.33 -15.01
CA GLU A 197 -10.57 8.80 -15.10
C GLU A 197 -11.61 9.77 -14.54
N THR A 198 -11.26 10.54 -13.50
CA THR A 198 -12.16 11.55 -12.90
C THR A 198 -12.36 12.81 -13.75
N LEU A 199 -11.46 13.07 -14.70
CA LEU A 199 -11.51 14.26 -15.55
C LEU A 199 -12.32 14.01 -16.83
N TYR A 200 -13.13 14.99 -17.21
CA TYR A 200 -13.64 15.06 -18.58
C TYR A 200 -12.49 15.35 -19.56
N VAL A 201 -12.63 14.94 -20.83
CA VAL A 201 -11.57 15.09 -21.85
C VAL A 201 -11.08 16.53 -22.00
N ASN A 202 -11.98 17.52 -21.85
CA ASN A 202 -11.67 18.94 -21.97
C ASN A 202 -11.48 19.64 -20.62
N GLU A 203 -11.54 18.89 -19.52
CA GLU A 203 -11.32 19.43 -18.18
C GLU A 203 -9.83 19.55 -17.90
N THR A 204 -9.49 20.58 -17.12
CA THR A 204 -8.14 20.78 -16.60
C THR A 204 -8.18 20.83 -15.07
N PHE A 205 -7.07 20.44 -14.46
CA PHE A 205 -6.90 20.53 -13.01
C PHE A 205 -5.50 21.04 -12.69
N THR A 206 -5.40 22.01 -11.77
CA THR A 206 -4.11 22.53 -11.30
C THR A 206 -3.65 21.74 -10.09
N LEU A 207 -2.54 21.01 -10.23
CA LEU A 207 -1.88 20.29 -9.14
C LEU A 207 -1.29 21.27 -8.11
N HIS A 208 -0.94 20.75 -6.92
CA HIS A 208 -0.34 21.53 -5.84
C HIS A 208 0.98 22.21 -6.22
N ASN A 209 1.73 21.66 -7.19
CA ASN A 209 2.94 22.26 -7.73
C ASN A 209 2.68 23.39 -8.75
N GLY A 210 1.42 23.78 -8.96
CA GLY A 210 1.00 24.82 -9.91
C GLY A 210 0.87 24.35 -11.36
N VAL A 211 1.23 23.09 -11.67
CA VAL A 211 1.09 22.55 -13.02
C VAL A 211 -0.37 22.22 -13.30
N THR A 212 -0.91 22.84 -14.35
CA THR A 212 -2.25 22.52 -14.85
C THR A 212 -2.16 21.35 -15.82
N MET A 213 -2.88 20.27 -15.51
CA MET A 213 -2.88 19.04 -16.29
C MET A 213 -4.26 18.77 -16.90
N THR A 214 -4.26 18.29 -18.13
CA THR A 214 -5.42 17.68 -18.80
C THR A 214 -5.46 16.17 -18.52
N LYS A 215 -6.61 15.53 -18.81
CA LYS A 215 -6.71 14.06 -18.86
C LYS A 215 -5.60 13.44 -19.70
N GLN A 216 -5.32 14.01 -20.87
CA GLN A 216 -4.27 13.53 -21.77
C GLN A 216 -2.87 13.63 -21.15
N GLN A 217 -2.56 14.73 -20.48
CA GLN A 217 -1.25 14.93 -19.85
C GLN A 217 -1.03 13.98 -18.66
N LEU A 218 -2.07 13.70 -17.88
CA LEU A 218 -2.01 12.70 -16.81
C LEU A 218 -1.67 11.31 -17.36
N LEU A 219 -2.37 10.86 -18.41
CA LEU A 219 -2.11 9.56 -19.05
C LEU A 219 -0.72 9.47 -19.67
N LEU A 220 -0.19 10.58 -20.22
CA LEU A 220 1.17 10.63 -20.74
C LEU A 220 2.23 10.50 -19.63
N GLU A 221 2.03 11.14 -18.47
CA GLU A 221 2.93 10.96 -17.32
C GLU A 221 2.85 9.53 -16.77
N ALA A 222 1.66 8.93 -16.70
CA ALA A 222 1.52 7.51 -16.35
C ALA A 222 2.36 6.60 -17.27
N ASN A 223 2.21 6.77 -18.59
CA ASN A 223 2.94 6.00 -19.59
C ASN A 223 4.46 6.28 -19.57
N LYS A 224 4.88 7.46 -19.13
CA LYS A 224 6.31 7.79 -18.96
C LYS A 224 6.92 7.03 -17.79
N LEU A 225 6.17 6.88 -16.70
CA LEU A 225 6.60 6.16 -15.50
C LEU A 225 6.56 4.64 -15.70
N ASP A 226 5.54 4.14 -16.38
CA ASP A 226 5.39 2.72 -16.74
C ASP A 226 4.69 2.58 -18.09
N ASN A 227 5.43 2.09 -19.08
CA ASN A 227 4.94 1.90 -20.45
C ASN A 227 4.50 0.46 -20.75
N THR A 228 4.53 -0.43 -19.76
CA THR A 228 4.18 -1.85 -19.91
C THR A 228 2.66 -2.07 -19.92
N GLN A 229 1.91 -1.10 -19.39
CA GLN A 229 0.46 -1.12 -19.32
C GLN A 229 -0.16 -0.75 -20.67
N SER A 230 -0.31 -1.73 -21.56
CA SER A 230 -0.77 -1.50 -22.94
C SER A 230 -2.14 -0.80 -23.04
N TRP A 231 -3.02 -1.02 -22.07
CA TRP A 231 -4.34 -0.38 -22.03
C TRP A 231 -4.26 1.15 -21.86
N VAL A 232 -3.18 1.72 -21.30
CA VAL A 232 -3.00 3.18 -21.19
C VAL A 232 -2.93 3.82 -22.58
N TYR A 233 -2.35 3.14 -23.58
CA TYR A 233 -2.34 3.65 -24.97
C TYR A 233 -3.75 3.83 -25.53
N LYS A 234 -4.68 2.93 -25.17
CA LYS A 234 -6.09 3.06 -25.58
C LYS A 234 -6.67 4.35 -25.01
N ASP A 235 -6.48 4.62 -23.72
CA ASP A 235 -7.05 5.80 -23.07
C ASP A 235 -6.44 7.10 -23.61
N ILE A 236 -5.12 7.12 -23.87
CA ILE A 236 -4.47 8.23 -24.58
C ILE A 236 -5.14 8.45 -25.94
N GLY A 237 -5.35 7.38 -26.72
CA GLY A 237 -5.99 7.46 -28.03
C GLY A 237 -7.44 7.98 -27.97
N LEU A 238 -8.17 7.68 -26.90
CA LEU A 238 -9.52 8.19 -26.68
C LEU A 238 -9.57 9.68 -26.33
N THR A 239 -8.46 10.30 -25.93
CA THR A 239 -8.38 11.76 -25.73
C THR A 239 -8.24 12.54 -27.04
N LEU A 240 -7.91 11.88 -28.16
CA LEU A 240 -7.77 12.54 -29.47
C LEU A 240 -9.15 12.82 -30.08
N LEU A 241 -9.44 14.11 -30.30
CA LEU A 241 -10.72 14.63 -30.78
C LEU A 241 -11.01 14.25 -32.23
N ASN A 242 -10.00 13.95 -33.04
CA ASN A 242 -10.19 13.46 -34.41
C ASN A 242 -9.06 12.54 -34.89
N ASN A 243 -9.33 11.78 -35.96
CA ASN A 243 -8.42 10.75 -36.49
C ASN A 243 -7.16 11.30 -37.18
N LYS A 244 -7.09 12.61 -37.43
CA LYS A 244 -5.91 13.27 -38.01
C LYS A 244 -4.94 13.79 -36.95
N GLN A 245 -5.39 13.91 -35.69
CA GLN A 245 -4.53 14.31 -34.59
C GLN A 245 -3.53 13.20 -34.29
N THR A 246 -2.32 13.65 -33.99
CA THR A 246 -1.24 12.83 -33.47
C THR A 246 -0.85 13.32 -32.10
N ILE A 247 -0.26 12.43 -31.31
CA ILE A 247 0.34 12.75 -30.02
C ILE A 247 1.77 12.23 -29.98
N THR A 248 2.65 13.00 -29.36
CA THR A 248 4.03 12.58 -29.11
C THR A 248 4.08 11.89 -27.75
N LEU A 249 4.43 10.61 -27.76
CA LEU A 249 4.67 9.83 -26.56
C LEU A 249 5.98 10.26 -25.87
N PRO A 250 6.19 9.90 -24.59
CA PRO A 250 7.42 10.25 -23.86
C PRO A 250 8.71 9.70 -24.50
N ASN A 251 8.62 8.63 -25.29
CA ASN A 251 9.73 8.06 -26.05
C ASN A 251 10.01 8.80 -27.38
N GLY A 252 9.27 9.87 -27.69
CA GLY A 252 9.39 10.66 -28.92
C GLY A 252 8.57 10.13 -30.11
N GLU A 253 7.92 8.98 -30.00
CA GLU A 253 7.07 8.44 -31.07
C GLU A 253 5.82 9.30 -31.26
N GLN A 254 5.56 9.70 -32.50
CA GLN A 254 4.33 10.40 -32.86
C GLN A 254 3.29 9.41 -33.39
N LEU A 255 2.21 9.21 -32.65
CA LEU A 255 1.18 8.21 -32.97
C LEU A 255 -0.19 8.85 -33.19
N THR A 256 -0.93 8.30 -34.16
CA THR A 256 -2.36 8.57 -34.37
C THR A 256 -3.21 7.75 -33.41
N ARG A 257 -4.50 8.11 -33.27
CA ARG A 257 -5.49 7.29 -32.52
C ARG A 257 -5.51 5.82 -32.95
N ARG A 258 -5.42 5.54 -34.26
CA ARG A 258 -5.43 4.17 -34.78
C ARG A 258 -4.20 3.38 -34.32
N GLN A 259 -3.02 4.00 -34.36
CA GLN A 259 -1.77 3.36 -33.93
C GLN A 259 -1.76 3.11 -32.42
N LEU A 260 -2.26 4.06 -31.62
CA LEU A 260 -2.41 3.88 -30.18
C LEU A 260 -3.34 2.72 -29.82
N LEU A 261 -4.49 2.60 -30.50
CA LEU A 261 -5.41 1.48 -30.32
C LEU A 261 -4.85 0.14 -30.78
N GLN A 262 -3.92 0.14 -31.74
CA GLN A 262 -3.19 -1.06 -32.16
C GLN A 262 -2.18 -1.47 -31.08
N LYS A 263 -1.38 -0.52 -30.59
CA LYS A 263 -0.39 -0.72 -29.52
C LYS A 263 -1.03 -1.22 -28.22
N ALA A 264 -2.28 -0.83 -27.96
CA ALA A 264 -3.05 -1.33 -26.81
C ALA A 264 -3.51 -2.80 -26.91
N ARG A 265 -3.30 -3.45 -28.06
CA ARG A 265 -3.68 -4.86 -28.31
C ARG A 265 -2.47 -5.79 -28.43
N GLU A 266 -1.27 -5.21 -28.49
CA GLU A 266 0.01 -5.92 -28.50
C GLU A 266 0.41 -6.25 -27.05
#